data_AF-A0A3D2VWJ1-F1
#
_entry.id   AF-A0A3D2VWJ1-F1
#
_cell.length_a   1.000
_cell.length_b   1.000
_cell.length_c   1.000
_cell.angle_alpha   90.00
_cell.angle_beta   90.00
_cell.angle_gamma   90.00
#
_symmetry.space_group_name_H-M   'P 1'
#
loop_
_entity.id
_entity.type
_entity.pdbx_description
1 polymer ?
#
loop_
_entity_poly.entity_id
_entity_poly.type
_entity_poly.pdbx_seq_one_letter_code
_entity_poly.pdbx_strand_id
1 'polypeptide(L)' 'MNSEAHYGLHLTSFAARNFRSLRDVTVSDLPPVVLLYGENDTGKSNFIQAVGIWLRIVQDVGITR' A
#
# COMPACT_ATOMS: atom_id res chain seq x y z
N MET A 1 -11.51 -21.42 -21.13
CA MET A 1 -12.59 -21.75 -20.17
C MET A 1 -11.93 -22.69 -19.17
N ASN A 2 -11.46 -22.27 -18.00
CA ASN A 2 -12.06 -21.37 -17.01
C ASN A 2 -11.05 -20.30 -16.55
N SER A 3 -11.44 -19.03 -16.65
CA SER A 3 -10.73 -17.94 -15.96
C SER A 3 -11.54 -17.67 -14.70
N GLU A 4 -11.25 -18.41 -13.63
CA GLU A 4 -11.68 -17.97 -12.31
C GLU A 4 -10.99 -16.63 -12.06
N ALA A 5 -11.76 -15.55 -12.06
CA ALA A 5 -11.26 -14.26 -11.66
C ALA A 5 -10.89 -14.36 -10.18
N HIS A 6 -9.61 -14.53 -9.88
CA HIS A 6 -9.11 -14.37 -8.52
C HIS A 6 -9.34 -12.91 -8.13
N TYR A 7 -10.39 -12.65 -7.36
CA TYR A 7 -10.61 -11.35 -6.72
C TYR A 7 -9.53 -11.17 -5.64
N GLY A 8 -8.38 -10.65 -6.04
CA GLY A 8 -7.28 -10.29 -5.16
C GLY A 8 -7.45 -8.88 -4.59
N LEU A 9 -6.93 -8.65 -3.38
CA LEU A 9 -6.80 -7.30 -2.84
C LEU A 9 -5.70 -6.55 -3.62
N HIS A 10 -6.07 -5.46 -4.28
CA HIS A 10 -5.15 -4.62 -5.04
C HIS A 10 -5.07 -3.21 -4.44
N LEU A 11 -3.85 -2.76 -4.13
CA LEU A 11 -3.60 -1.38 -3.72
C LEU A 11 -3.53 -0.50 -4.97
N THR A 12 -4.56 0.32 -5.21
CA THR A 12 -4.66 1.20 -6.39
C THR A 12 -4.06 2.59 -6.16
N SER A 13 -4.07 3.05 -4.91
CA SER A 13 -3.55 4.36 -4.52
C SER A 13 -3.09 4.33 -3.07
N PHE A 14 -2.19 5.26 -2.73
CA PHE A 14 -1.68 5.44 -1.39
C PHE A 14 -1.66 6.92 -1.05
N ALA A 15 -2.18 7.27 0.13
CA ALA A 15 -2.05 8.59 0.70
C ALA A 15 -1.65 8.50 2.17
N ALA A 16 -0.65 9.28 2.56
CA ALA A 16 -0.23 9.41 3.95
C ALA A 16 -0.03 10.88 4.32
N ARG A 17 -0.69 11.28 5.41
CA ARG A 17 -0.58 12.62 5.99
C ARG A 17 -0.11 12.51 7.43
N ASN A 18 0.89 13.28 7.79
CA ASN A 18 1.48 13.31 9.14
C ASN A 18 1.86 11.92 9.68
N PHE A 19 2.33 11.02 8.81
CA PHE A 19 2.74 9.67 9.19
C PHE A 19 4.26 9.54 9.18
N ARG A 20 4.88 9.54 10.37
CA ARG A 20 6.35 9.49 10.52
C ARG A 20 7.02 10.58 9.68
N SER A 21 7.90 10.22 8.75
CA SER A 21 8.53 11.18 7.82
C SER A 21 7.65 11.55 6.62
N LEU A 22 6.54 10.85 6.38
CA LEU A 22 5.60 11.16 5.30
C LEU A 22 4.69 12.31 5.75
N ARG A 23 4.98 13.53 5.27
CA ARG A 23 4.24 14.75 5.65
C ARG A 23 2.93 14.85 4.88
N ASP A 24 3.01 14.89 3.56
CA ASP A 24 1.87 14.86 2.65
C ASP A 24 2.32 14.14 1.38
N VAL A 25 2.08 12.83 1.34
CA VAL A 25 2.48 11.97 0.23
C VAL A 25 1.23 11.36 -0.39
N THR A 26 1.08 11.53 -1.69
CA THR A 26 0.04 10.89 -2.49
C THR A 26 0.69 10.21 -3.68
N VAL A 27 0.36 8.93 -3.89
CA VAL A 27 0.73 8.15 -5.07
C VAL A 27 -0.56 7.59 -5.65
N SER A 28 -0.90 8.01 -6.87
CA SER A 28 -2.04 7.50 -7.63
C SER A 28 -1.60 6.40 -8.59
N ASP A 29 -2.58 5.63 -9.07
CA ASP A 29 -2.44 4.68 -10.18
C ASP A 29 -1.30 3.67 -9.99
N LEU A 30 -1.24 3.07 -8.79
CA LEU A 30 -0.19 2.12 -8.45
C LEU A 30 -0.29 0.87 -9.33
N PRO A 31 0.81 0.49 -10.03
CA PRO A 31 0.86 -0.74 -10.80
C PRO A 31 0.92 -1.97 -9.87
N PRO A 32 0.69 -3.19 -10.42
CA PRO A 32 0.79 -4.43 -9.64
C PRO A 32 2.15 -4.66 -8.97
N VAL A 33 3.23 -4.08 -9.53
CA VAL A 33 4.58 -4.14 -8.98
C VAL A 33 5.14 -2.73 -8.86
N VAL A 34 5.48 -2.32 -7.64
CA VAL A 34 5.98 -0.96 -7.33
C VAL A 34 7.43 -1.05 -6.85
N LEU A 35 8.33 -0.31 -7.52
CA LEU A 35 9.71 -0.15 -7.08
C LEU A 35 9.87 1.15 -6.30
N LEU A 36 10.23 1.05 -5.02
CA LEU A 36 10.56 2.20 -4.19
C LEU A 36 12.07 2.44 -4.23
N TYR A 37 12.51 3.56 -4.80
CA TYR A 37 13.93 3.93 -4.90
C TYR A 37 14.15 5.40 -4.49
N GLY A 38 15.40 5.75 -4.17
CA GLY A 38 15.80 7.08 -3.72
C GLY A 38 16.81 7.03 -2.57
N GLU A 39 17.31 8.19 -2.16
CA GLU A 39 18.31 8.33 -1.09
C GLU A 39 17.86 7.72 0.25
N ASN A 40 18.81 7.37 1.12
CA ASN A 40 18.46 6.88 2.46
C ASN A 40 17.64 7.94 3.24
N ASP A 41 16.85 7.46 4.19
CA ASP A 41 16.01 8.29 5.07
C ASP A 41 14.87 9.10 4.37
N THR A 42 14.64 8.86 3.08
CA THR A 42 13.54 9.50 2.31
C THR A 42 12.14 8.94 2.60
N GLY A 43 12.00 8.05 3.58
CA GLY A 43 10.69 7.49 3.97
C GLY A 43 10.23 6.24 3.23
N LYS A 44 11.08 5.61 2.41
CA LYS A 44 10.76 4.32 1.74
C LYS A 44 10.28 3.23 2.71
N SER A 45 10.98 3.04 3.82
CA SER A 45 10.57 2.07 4.86
C SER A 45 9.27 2.50 5.56
N ASN A 46 9.05 3.82 5.72
CA ASN A 46 7.80 4.34 6.30
C ASN A 46 6.60 4.10 5.38
N PHE A 47 6.78 4.17 4.06
CA PHE A 47 5.74 3.78 3.09
C PHE A 47 5.31 2.32 3.29
N ILE A 48 6.28 1.39 3.32
CA ILE A 48 6.00 -0.04 3.50
C ILE A 48 5.29 -0.30 4.85
N GLN A 49 5.71 0.39 5.90
CA GLN A 49 5.06 0.28 7.21
C GLN A 49 3.63 0.80 7.22
N ALA A 50 3.36 1.92 6.56
CA ALA A 50 2.00 2.46 6.43
C ALA A 50 1.08 1.46 5.72
N VAL A 51 1.53 0.89 4.60
CA VAL A 51 0.80 -0.15 3.87
C VAL A 51 0.57 -1.38 4.76
N GLY A 52 1.60 -1.83 5.48
CA GLY A 52 1.51 -2.98 6.38
C GLY A 52 0.49 -2.79 7.53
N ILE A 53 0.38 -1.58 8.08
CA ILE A 53 -0.65 -1.25 9.08
C ILE A 53 -2.04 -1.37 8.46
N TRP A 54 -2.24 -0.82 7.26
CA TRP A 54 -3.52 -0.86 6.57
C TRP A 54 -3.96 -2.30 6.24
N LEU A 55 -3.03 -3.12 5.76
CA LEU A 55 -3.30 -4.53 5.47
C LEU A 55 -3.72 -5.32 6.71
N ARG A 56 -3.10 -5.06 7.87
CA ARG A 56 -3.52 -5.68 9.14
C ARG A 56 -4.93 -5.25 9.53
N ILE A 57 -5.26 -3.97 9.40
CA ILE A 57 -6.62 -3.48 9.66
C ILE A 57 -7.63 -4.17 8.74
N VAL A 58 -7.33 -4.32 7.44
CA VAL A 58 -8.22 -5.01 6.49
C VAL A 58 -8.42 -6.48 6.86
N GLN A 59 -7.35 -7.16 7.27
CA GLN A 59 -7.41 -8.54 7.74
C GLN A 59 -8.27 -8.66 9.01
N ASP A 60 -8.07 -7.76 9.97
CA ASP A 60 -8.82 -7.75 11.24
C ASP A 60 -10.29 -7.39 11.05
N VAL A 61 -10.62 -6.50 10.12
CA VAL A 61 -12.01 -6.09 9.80
C VAL A 61 -12.77 -7.18 9.03
N GLY A 62 -12.10 -8.26 8.59
CA GLY A 62 -12.77 -9.42 8.02
C GLY A 62 -13.24 -9.23 6.58
N ILE A 63 -12.65 -8.29 5.82
CA ILE A 63 -12.91 -8.14 4.37
C ILE A 63 -12.34 -9.34 3.57
N THR A 64 -11.63 -10.25 4.24
CA THR A 64 -11.21 -11.54 3.69
C THR A 64 -12.24 -12.63 4.08
N ARG A 65 -13.38 -12.66 3.41
CA ARG A 65 -14.27 -13.83 3.34
C ARG A 65 -14.60 -14.14 1.89
#